data_AF-A0A838CVI4-F1
#
_entry.id   AF-A0A838CVI4-F1
#
_cell.length_a   1.000
_cell.length_b   1.000
_cell.length_c   1.000
_cell.angle_alpha   90.00
_cell.angle_beta   90.00
_cell.angle_gamma   90.00
#
_symmetry.space_group_name_H-M   'P 1'
#
loop_
_entity.id
_entity.type
_entity.pdbx_description
1 polymer ?
#
loop_
_entity_poly.entity_id
_entity_poly.type
_entity_poly.pdbx_seq_one_letter_code
_entity_poly.pdbx_strand_id
1 'polypeptide(L)'
;MVALMYLFLAAFLIAANIFMIKWQKEGLFPLGASGILLAFLGVVVGYTVGAIFVLAASDPWGGVLAAGMGRLIVYNGLIHFLIGLALIIGSYFSNKKTQT
;
A
#
# COMPACT_ATOMS: atom_id res chain seq x y z
N MET A 1 -21.64 3.00 -10.08
CA MET A 1 -20.28 3.48 -10.45
C MET A 1 -19.32 3.42 -9.26
N VAL A 2 -19.67 4.00 -8.10
CA VAL A 2 -18.82 4.00 -6.89
C VAL A 2 -18.48 2.60 -6.37
N ALA A 3 -19.45 1.68 -6.28
CA ALA A 3 -19.20 0.31 -5.81
C ALA A 3 -18.20 -0.46 -6.69
N LEU A 4 -18.28 -0.30 -8.01
CA LEU A 4 -17.38 -0.94 -8.97
C LEU A 4 -15.92 -0.45 -8.80
N MET A 5 -15.77 0.84 -8.51
CA MET A 5 -14.48 1.48 -8.27
C MET A 5 -13.79 0.93 -7.02
N TYR A 6 -14.54 0.74 -5.93
CA TYR A 6 -14.01 0.11 -4.71
C TYR A 6 -13.76 -1.39 -4.86
N LEU A 7 -14.57 -2.11 -5.66
CA LEU A 7 -14.29 -3.51 -6.03
C LEU A 7 -12.97 -3.63 -6.79
N PHE A 8 -12.71 -2.74 -7.74
CA PHE A 8 -11.45 -2.70 -8.46
C PHE A 8 -10.27 -2.38 -7.54
N LEU A 9 -10.44 -1.41 -6.64
CA LEU A 9 -9.44 -1.09 -5.62
C LEU A 9 -9.13 -2.27 -4.70
N ALA A 10 -10.16 -2.98 -4.25
CA ALA A 10 -10.00 -4.17 -3.42
C ALA A 10 -9.23 -5.27 -4.15
N ALA A 11 -9.58 -5.54 -5.42
CA ALA A 11 -8.85 -6.50 -6.25
C ALA A 11 -7.36 -6.10 -6.42
N PHE A 12 -7.10 -4.81 -6.66
CA PHE A 12 -5.75 -4.27 -6.77
C PHE A 12 -4.95 -4.43 -5.47
N LEU A 13 -5.56 -4.09 -4.32
CA LEU A 13 -4.94 -4.24 -3.00
C LEU A 13 -4.65 -5.70 -2.66
N ILE A 14 -5.57 -6.62 -2.99
CA ILE A 14 -5.35 -8.06 -2.80
C ILE A 14 -4.15 -8.53 -3.63
N ALA A 15 -4.11 -8.18 -4.92
CA ALA A 15 -2.99 -8.53 -5.78
C ALA A 15 -1.67 -7.95 -5.27
N ALA A 16 -1.64 -6.67 -4.90
CA ALA A 16 -0.48 -6.01 -4.33
C ALA A 16 0.01 -6.72 -3.05
N ASN A 17 -0.89 -7.10 -2.16
CA ASN A 17 -0.56 -7.83 -0.93
C ASN A 17 0.05 -9.21 -1.24
N ILE A 18 -0.52 -9.95 -2.19
CA ILE A 18 0.03 -11.25 -2.61
C ILE A 18 1.46 -11.09 -3.15
N PHE A 19 1.69 -10.08 -4.00
CA PHE A 19 3.03 -9.80 -4.54
C PHE A 19 4.02 -9.40 -3.44
N MET A 20 3.62 -8.56 -2.49
CA MET A 20 4.49 -8.16 -1.38
C MET A 20 4.89 -9.35 -0.50
N ILE A 21 3.95 -10.24 -0.18
CA ILE A 21 4.24 -11.46 0.59
C ILE A 21 5.15 -12.38 -0.21
N LYS A 22 4.89 -12.54 -1.52
CA LYS A 22 5.72 -13.36 -2.40
C LYS A 22 7.16 -12.84 -2.46
N TRP A 23 7.37 -11.56 -2.67
CA TRP A 23 8.70 -10.94 -2.69
C TRP A 23 9.44 -11.07 -1.35
N GLN A 24 8.73 -11.02 -0.23
CA GLN A 24 9.34 -11.25 1.08
C GLN A 24 9.73 -12.72 1.28
N LYS A 25 8.89 -13.67 0.85
CA LYS A 25 9.20 -15.10 0.93
C LYS A 25 10.36 -15.51 0.01
N GLU A 26 10.49 -14.86 -1.14
CA GLU A 26 11.58 -15.07 -2.09
C GLU A 26 12.87 -14.33 -1.68
N GLY A 27 12.85 -13.57 -0.59
CA GLY A 27 14.01 -12.79 -0.11
C GLY A 27 14.40 -11.62 -1.03
N LEU A 28 13.61 -11.34 -2.07
CA LEU A 28 13.86 -10.28 -3.05
C LEU A 28 13.69 -8.89 -2.44
N PHE A 29 12.70 -8.73 -1.57
CA PHE A 29 12.39 -7.43 -0.97
C PHE A 29 11.84 -7.58 0.46
N PRO A 30 12.38 -6.84 1.45
CA PRO A 30 11.83 -6.86 2.80
C PRO A 30 10.43 -6.24 2.81
N LEU A 31 9.53 -6.81 3.61
CA LEU A 31 8.12 -6.41 3.70
C LEU A 31 7.95 -4.90 3.99
N GLY A 32 8.90 -4.33 4.74
CA GLY A 32 8.91 -2.91 5.06
C GLY A 32 9.16 -2.02 3.84
N ALA A 33 10.15 -2.37 3.02
CA ALA A 33 10.50 -1.61 1.84
C ALA A 33 9.45 -1.74 0.73
N SER A 34 8.83 -2.92 0.59
CA SER A 34 7.72 -3.11 -0.33
C SER A 34 6.45 -2.36 0.12
N GLY A 35 6.22 -2.26 1.44
CA GLY A 35 5.19 -1.40 2.02
C GLY A 35 5.40 0.09 1.74
N ILE A 36 6.64 0.59 1.85
CA ILE A 36 6.98 1.98 1.47
C ILE A 36 6.73 2.21 -0.02
N LEU A 37 7.17 1.29 -0.87
CA LEU A 37 6.97 1.40 -2.31
C LEU A 37 5.48 1.48 -2.65
N LEU A 38 4.65 0.63 -2.02
CA LEU A 38 3.20 0.66 -2.18
C LEU A 38 2.60 1.98 -1.70
N ALA A 39 3.08 2.54 -0.59
CA ALA A 39 2.61 3.83 -0.09
C ALA A 39 2.90 4.96 -1.09
N PHE A 40 4.11 5.02 -1.65
CA PHE A 40 4.45 5.98 -2.71
C PHE A 40 3.58 5.79 -3.96
N LEU A 41 3.38 4.54 -4.38
CA LEU A 41 2.51 4.21 -5.51
C LEU A 41 1.07 4.66 -5.25
N GLY A 42 0.58 4.52 -4.01
CA GLY A 42 -0.73 5.01 -3.58
C GLY A 42 -0.89 6.52 -3.68
N VAL A 43 0.14 7.30 -3.37
CA VAL A 43 0.14 8.76 -3.55
C VAL A 43 0.07 9.12 -5.03
N VAL A 44 0.93 8.52 -5.85
CA VAL A 44 0.98 8.78 -7.31
C VAL A 44 -0.34 8.39 -7.98
N VAL A 45 -0.87 7.21 -7.67
CA VAL A 45 -2.16 6.74 -8.20
C VAL A 45 -3.30 7.63 -7.72
N GLY A 46 -3.33 7.99 -6.43
CA GLY A 46 -4.36 8.87 -5.89
C GLY A 46 -4.39 10.24 -6.58
N TYR A 47 -3.21 10.83 -6.81
CA TYR A 47 -3.09 12.11 -7.51
C TYR A 47 -3.46 12.00 -9.00
N THR A 48 -3.02 10.93 -9.67
CA THR A 48 -3.29 10.70 -11.10
C THR A 48 -4.77 10.45 -11.35
N VAL A 49 -5.40 9.58 -10.55
CA VAL A 49 -6.85 9.30 -10.63
C VAL A 49 -7.64 10.55 -10.28
N GLY A 50 -7.21 11.32 -9.27
CA GLY A 50 -7.85 12.58 -8.90
C GLY A 50 -7.79 13.61 -10.01
N ALA A 51 -6.63 13.79 -10.63
CA ALA A 51 -6.46 14.70 -11.77
C ALA A 51 -7.33 14.28 -12.96
N ILE A 52 -7.38 12.99 -13.30
CA ILE A 52 -8.23 12.49 -14.38
C ILE A 52 -9.71 12.75 -14.07
N PHE A 53 -10.18 12.48 -12.86
CA PHE A 53 -11.59 12.69 -12.51
C PHE A 53 -11.97 14.19 -12.51
N VAL A 54 -11.10 15.05 -12.00
CA VAL A 54 -11.33 16.50 -12.00
C VAL A 54 -11.33 17.07 -13.43
N LEU A 55 -10.40 16.62 -14.29
CA LEU A 55 -10.25 17.14 -15.66
C LEU A 55 -11.25 16.53 -16.66
N ALA A 56 -11.58 15.23 -16.53
CA ALA A 56 -12.37 14.52 -17.53
C ALA A 56 -13.88 14.50 -17.22
N ALA A 57 -14.27 14.50 -15.95
CA ALA A 57 -15.68 14.34 -15.57
C ALA A 57 -16.35 15.66 -15.12
N SER A 58 -15.57 16.75 -14.93
CA SER A 58 -16.06 18.02 -14.35
C SER A 58 -16.84 17.81 -13.05
N ASP A 59 -16.55 16.73 -12.34
CA ASP A 59 -17.36 16.25 -11.23
C ASP A 59 -16.63 16.64 -9.92
N PRO A 60 -17.14 17.62 -9.15
CA PRO A 60 -16.42 18.16 -7.99
C PRO A 60 -16.10 17.10 -6.93
N TRP A 61 -16.91 16.04 -6.89
CA TRP A 61 -16.75 14.92 -5.97
C TRP A 61 -15.69 13.90 -6.42
N GLY A 62 -15.31 13.91 -7.69
CA GLY A 62 -14.32 12.99 -8.26
C GLY A 62 -12.94 13.12 -7.60
N GLY A 63 -12.51 14.35 -7.30
CA GLY A 63 -11.26 14.60 -6.56
C GLY A 63 -11.30 14.09 -5.11
N VAL A 64 -12.44 14.24 -4.44
CA VAL A 64 -12.63 13.77 -3.05
C VAL A 64 -12.60 12.24 -2.98
N LEU A 65 -13.27 11.58 -3.93
CA LEU A 65 -13.31 10.13 -4.05
C LEU A 65 -11.91 9.56 -4.37
N ALA A 66 -11.18 10.17 -5.31
CA ALA A 66 -9.82 9.76 -5.65
C ALA A 66 -8.83 9.95 -4.48
N ALA A 67 -8.93 11.06 -3.75
CA ALA A 67 -8.15 11.27 -2.53
C ALA A 67 -8.50 10.21 -1.45
N GLY A 68 -9.76 9.78 -1.37
CA GLY A 68 -10.18 8.65 -0.55
C GLY A 68 -9.45 7.35 -0.92
N MET A 69 -9.43 7.00 -2.21
CA MET A 69 -8.77 5.78 -2.69
C MET A 69 -7.25 5.82 -2.49
N GLY A 70 -6.61 6.94 -2.83
CA GLY A 70 -5.17 7.13 -2.61
C GLY A 70 -4.80 6.92 -1.15
N ARG A 71 -5.59 7.48 -0.22
CA ARG A 71 -5.40 7.27 1.23
C ARG A 71 -5.50 5.81 1.64
N LEU A 72 -6.46 5.04 1.10
CA LEU A 72 -6.57 3.61 1.41
C LEU A 72 -5.34 2.82 0.97
N ILE A 73 -4.78 3.13 -0.20
CA ILE A 73 -3.54 2.49 -0.68
C ILE A 73 -2.36 2.88 0.20
N VAL A 74 -2.24 4.15 0.58
CA VAL A 74 -1.20 4.65 1.48
C VAL A 74 -1.28 3.98 2.85
N TYR A 75 -2.47 3.89 3.45
CA TYR A 75 -2.65 3.21 4.74
C TYR A 75 -2.30 1.73 4.64
N ASN A 76 -2.67 1.05 3.55
CA ASN A 76 -2.30 -0.34 3.35
C ASN A 76 -0.78 -0.52 3.23
N GLY A 77 -0.08 0.36 2.51
CA GLY A 77 1.38 0.39 2.44
C GLY A 77 2.02 0.65 3.81
N LEU A 78 1.46 1.57 4.60
CA LEU A 78 1.93 1.88 5.95
C LEU A 78 1.80 0.68 6.90
N ILE A 79 0.71 -0.09 6.83
CA ILE A 79 0.54 -1.32 7.62
C ILE A 79 1.67 -2.32 7.29
N HIS A 80 1.97 -2.53 6.01
CA HIS A 80 3.06 -3.41 5.59
C HIS A 80 4.43 -2.90 6.04
N PHE A 81 4.63 -1.58 6.02
CA PHE A 81 5.81 -0.96 6.57
C PHE A 81 5.99 -1.26 8.06
N LEU A 82 4.94 -1.07 8.86
CA LEU A 82 4.95 -1.33 10.30
C LEU A 82 5.19 -2.82 10.62
N ILE A 83 4.57 -3.73 9.86
CA ILE A 83 4.80 -5.17 10.01
C ILE A 83 6.27 -5.51 9.68
N GLY A 84 6.81 -4.97 8.58
CA GLY A 84 8.21 -5.15 8.22
C GLY A 84 9.15 -4.62 9.30
N LEU A 85 8.86 -3.46 9.87
CA LEU A 85 9.62 -2.88 10.97
C LEU A 85 9.57 -3.76 12.23
N ALA A 86 8.39 -4.26 12.59
CA ALA A 86 8.21 -5.17 13.73
C ALA A 86 9.01 -6.47 13.58
N LEU A 87 9.06 -7.04 12.36
CA LEU A 87 9.86 -8.23 12.07
C LEU A 87 11.36 -7.96 12.21
N ILE A 88 11.84 -6.82 11.70
CA ILE A 88 13.24 -6.40 11.85
C ILE A 88 13.58 -6.24 13.34
N ILE A 89 12.78 -5.48 14.08
CA ILE A 89 13.00 -5.26 15.52
C ILE A 89 12.96 -6.57 16.29
N GLY A 90 11.96 -7.43 16.03
CA GLY A 90 11.84 -8.75 16.66
C GLY A 90 13.05 -9.64 16.41
N SER A 91 13.59 -9.63 15.19
CA SER A 91 14.80 -10.38 14.85
C SER A 91 16.05 -9.88 15.60
N TYR A 92 16.16 -8.56 15.82
CA TYR A 92 17.24 -7.96 16.60
C TYR A 92 17.18 -8.37 18.08
N PHE A 93 15.99 -8.44 18.68
CA PHE A 93 15.83 -8.89 20.06
C PHE A 93 16.01 -10.40 20.21
N SER A 94 15.59 -11.19 19.21
CA SER A 94 15.77 -12.64 19.22
C SER A 94 17.25 -13.05 19.15
N ASN A 95 18.04 -12.37 18.32
CA ASN A 95 19.49 -12.62 18.21
C ASN A 95 20.27 -12.30 19.50
N LYS A 96 19.75 -11.43 20.39
CA LYS A 96 20.36 -11.21 21.71
C LYS A 96 20.14 -12.36 22.68
N LYS A 97 19.10 -13.18 22.49
CA LYS A 97 18.81 -14.33 23.38
C LYS A 97 19.61 -15.59 23.05
N THR A 98 20.13 -15.70 21.83
CA THR A 98 20.96 -16.85 21.39
C THR A 98 22.45 -16.69 21.73
N GLN A 99 22.88 -15.54 22.27
CA GLN A 99 24.27 -15.29 22.68
C GLN A 99 24.49 -15.28 24.21
N THR A 100 23.52 -15.73 24.98
CA THR A 100 23.65 -16.04 26.42
C THR A 100 23.58 -17.54 26.64
#